data_AF-A0A832BRH7-F1
#
_entry.id   AF-A0A832BRH7-F1
#
_cell.length_a   1.000
_cell.length_b   1.000
_cell.length_c   1.000
_cell.angle_alpha   90.00
_cell.angle_beta   90.00
_cell.angle_gamma   90.00
#
_symmetry.space_group_name_H-M   'P 1'
#
loop_
_entity.id
_entity.type
_entity.pdbx_description
1 polymer ?
#
loop_
_entity_poly.entity_id
_entity_poly.type
_entity_poly.pdbx_seq_one_letter_code
_entity_poly.pdbx_strand_id
1 'polypeptide(L)'
;MIDIASITALADSVFFWGAFTFMVAVAIAGLGALRLALKGEAVTSLMGVSALTTAAGVSLYIIQIIFEVEFARDTAIALLVLGAVGTIIFARLFRMEEGE
;
A
#
# COMPACT_ATOMS: atom_id res chain seq x y z
N MET A 1 -25.88 -12.89 -30.79
CA MET A 1 -25.98 -11.87 -29.72
C MET A 1 -24.97 -12.25 -28.67
N ILE A 2 -24.00 -11.38 -28.37
CA ILE A 2 -23.06 -11.63 -27.27
C ILE A 2 -23.89 -11.57 -25.99
N ASP A 3 -23.92 -12.68 -25.26
CA ASP A 3 -24.72 -12.80 -24.06
C ASP A 3 -24.10 -11.95 -22.95
N ILE A 4 -24.90 -11.15 -22.24
CA ILE A 4 -24.41 -10.23 -21.19
C ILE A 4 -23.63 -11.01 -20.13
N ALA A 5 -24.05 -12.25 -19.84
CA ALA A 5 -23.38 -13.18 -18.93
C ALA A 5 -21.94 -13.54 -19.36
N SER A 6 -21.67 -13.59 -20.66
CA SER A 6 -20.32 -13.88 -21.17
C SER A 6 -19.38 -12.69 -21.03
N ILE A 7 -19.91 -11.46 -21.11
CA ILE A 7 -19.15 -10.22 -20.92
C ILE A 7 -18.79 -10.05 -19.43
N THR A 8 -19.73 -10.31 -18.52
CA THR A 8 -19.48 -10.20 -17.08
C THR A 8 -18.45 -11.22 -16.61
N ALA A 9 -18.55 -12.48 -17.04
CA ALA A 9 -17.56 -13.50 -16.68
C ALA A 9 -16.13 -13.17 -17.18
N LEU A 10 -16.03 -12.54 -18.36
CA LEU A 10 -14.75 -12.05 -18.89
C LEU A 10 -14.22 -10.87 -18.07
N ALA A 11 -15.09 -9.92 -17.69
CA ALA A 11 -14.71 -8.77 -16.87
C ALA A 11 -14.19 -9.19 -15.49
N ASP A 12 -14.88 -10.12 -14.82
CA ASP A 12 -14.47 -10.65 -13.51
C ASP A 12 -13.12 -11.36 -13.60
N SER A 13 -12.91 -12.15 -14.66
CA SER A 13 -11.65 -12.86 -14.91
C SER A 13 -10.49 -11.88 -15.12
N VAL A 14 -10.68 -10.85 -15.95
CA VAL A 14 -9.66 -9.83 -16.21
C VAL A 14 -9.32 -9.06 -14.93
N PHE A 15 -10.33 -8.71 -14.14
CA PHE A 15 -10.15 -8.00 -12.88
C PHE A 15 -9.36 -8.83 -11.86
N PHE A 16 -9.68 -10.13 -11.74
CA PHE A 16 -8.97 -11.04 -10.84
C PHE A 16 -7.47 -11.17 -11.19
N TRP A 17 -7.15 -11.45 -12.47
CA TRP A 17 -5.76 -11.58 -12.90
C TRP A 17 -5.00 -10.24 -12.85
N GLY A 18 -5.67 -9.13 -13.15
CA GLY A 18 -5.12 -7.79 -13.01
C GLY A 18 -4.78 -7.45 -11.56
N ALA A 19 -5.70 -7.72 -10.63
CA ALA A 19 -5.48 -7.49 -9.20
C ALA A 19 -4.39 -8.41 -8.63
N PHE A 20 -4.32 -9.67 -9.09
CA PHE A 20 -3.28 -10.61 -8.68
C PHE A 20 -1.87 -10.16 -9.13
N THR A 21 -1.72 -9.81 -10.41
CA THR A 21 -0.43 -9.30 -10.93
C THR A 21 -0.01 -8.00 -10.24
N PHE A 22 -0.97 -7.12 -9.96
CA PHE A 22 -0.72 -5.91 -9.20
C PHE A 22 -0.26 -6.20 -7.76
N MET A 23 -0.87 -7.16 -7.05
CA MET A 23 -0.40 -7.58 -5.72
C MET A 23 1.05 -8.06 -5.75
N VAL A 24 1.44 -8.84 -6.75
CA VAL A 24 2.83 -9.29 -6.92
C VAL A 24 3.77 -8.10 -7.13
N ALA A 25 3.39 -7.14 -7.97
CA ALA A 25 4.18 -5.93 -8.19
C ALA A 25 4.31 -5.08 -6.91
N VAL A 26 3.23 -4.93 -6.15
CA VAL A 26 3.24 -4.19 -4.87
C VAL A 26 4.12 -4.89 -3.83
N ALA A 27 4.12 -6.22 -3.78
CA ALA A 27 5.01 -6.97 -2.89
C ALA A 27 6.49 -6.71 -3.21
N ILE A 28 6.86 -6.69 -4.49
CA ILE A 28 8.23 -6.36 -4.93
C ILE A 28 8.58 -4.92 -4.58
N ALA A 29 7.66 -3.98 -4.83
CA ALA A 29 7.83 -2.58 -4.44
C ALA A 29 8.01 -2.44 -2.91
N GLY A 30 7.26 -3.21 -2.13
CA GLY A 30 7.38 -3.28 -0.67
C GLY A 30 8.75 -3.76 -0.20
N LEU A 31 9.35 -4.76 -0.87
CA LEU A 31 10.72 -5.19 -0.58
C LEU A 31 11.75 -4.08 -0.87
N GLY A 32 11.56 -3.33 -1.96
CA GLY A 32 12.37 -2.16 -2.28
C GLY A 32 12.26 -1.05 -1.23
N ALA A 33 11.04 -0.76 -0.79
CA ALA A 33 10.75 0.21 0.26
C ALA A 33 11.35 -0.22 1.61
N LEU A 34 11.28 -1.52 1.94
CA LEU A 34 11.89 -2.09 3.14
C LEU A 34 13.42 -1.90 3.14
N ARG A 35 14.08 -2.11 1.99
CA ARG A 35 15.51 -1.86 1.86
C ARG A 35 15.86 -0.39 2.07
N LEU A 36 15.02 0.53 1.57
CA LEU A 36 15.18 1.97 1.80
C LEU A 36 15.02 2.33 3.29
N ALA A 37 14.02 1.74 3.96
CA ALA A 37 13.77 1.95 5.39
C ALA A 37 14.98 1.56 6.27
N LEU A 38 15.76 0.56 5.84
CA LEU A 38 16.90 0.03 6.59
C LEU A 38 18.24 0.73 6.29
N LYS A 39 18.30 1.71 5.38
CA LYS A 39 19.58 2.35 4.95
C LYS A 39 20.24 3.26 6.01
N GLY A 40 19.60 3.53 7.14
CA GLY A 40 20.18 4.25 8.28
C GLY A 40 20.21 5.78 8.16
N GLU A 41 20.08 6.36 6.98
CA GLU A 41 19.85 7.80 6.81
C GLU A 41 18.41 8.19 7.18
N ALA A 42 18.24 9.25 7.97
CA ALA A 42 16.93 9.66 8.48
C ALA A 42 15.89 9.96 7.39
N VAL A 43 16.27 10.74 6.38
CA VAL A 43 15.37 11.13 5.28
C VAL A 43 15.04 9.93 4.39
N THR A 44 16.05 9.16 4.03
CA THR A 44 15.92 7.97 3.16
C THR A 44 15.12 6.86 3.84
N SER A 45 15.30 6.67 5.15
CA SER A 45 14.54 5.70 5.94
C SER A 45 13.07 6.12 6.10
N LEU A 46 12.80 7.40 6.38
CA LEU A 46 11.44 7.95 6.43
C LEU A 46 10.69 7.70 5.11
N MET A 47 11.36 7.97 3.97
CA MET A 47 10.79 7.76 2.64
C MET A 47 10.48 6.28 2.39
N GLY A 48 11.36 5.38 2.84
CA GLY A 48 11.15 3.93 2.80
C GLY A 48 9.94 3.48 3.62
N VAL A 49 9.81 3.96 4.86
CA VAL A 49 8.68 3.63 5.74
C VAL A 49 7.36 4.13 5.15
N SER A 50 7.33 5.35 4.60
CA SER A 50 6.12 5.89 3.95
C SER A 50 5.70 5.09 2.72
N ALA A 51 6.66 4.64 1.91
CA ALA A 51 6.39 3.80 0.75
C ALA A 51 5.89 2.40 1.17
N LEU A 52 6.46 1.84 2.25
CA LEU A 52 6.07 0.55 2.80
C LEU A 52 4.64 0.56 3.35
N THR A 53 4.27 1.58 4.13
CA THR A 53 2.91 1.70 4.67
C THR A 53 1.88 1.88 3.56
N THR A 54 2.22 2.63 2.51
CA THR A 54 1.36 2.77 1.32
C THR A 54 1.18 1.43 0.60
N ALA A 55 2.27 0.69 0.38
CA ALA A 55 2.23 -0.64 -0.26
C ALA A 55 1.40 -1.65 0.56
N ALA A 56 1.52 -1.63 1.89
CA ALA A 56 0.74 -2.48 2.78
C ALA A 56 -0.75 -2.11 2.76
N GLY A 57 -1.08 -0.81 2.83
CA GLY A 57 -2.47 -0.33 2.79
C GLY A 57 -3.16 -0.65 1.47
N VAL A 58 -2.48 -0.46 0.34
CA VAL A 58 -3.01 -0.81 -0.98
C VAL A 58 -3.23 -2.32 -1.11
N SER A 59 -2.30 -3.14 -0.61
CA SER A 59 -2.45 -4.61 -0.60
C SER A 59 -3.68 -5.04 0.21
N LEU A 60 -3.89 -4.48 1.41
CA LEU A 60 -5.05 -4.77 2.25
C LEU A 60 -6.37 -4.35 1.59
N TYR A 61 -6.38 -3.22 0.89
CA TYR A 61 -7.56 -2.77 0.15
C TYR A 61 -7.92 -3.73 -1.00
N ILE A 62 -6.93 -4.23 -1.73
CA ILE A 62 -7.16 -5.21 -2.82
C ILE A 62 -7.62 -6.56 -2.27
N ILE A 63 -7.08 -6.98 -1.13
CA ILE A 63 -7.54 -8.19 -0.43
C ILE A 63 -9.01 -8.07 -0.07
N GLN A 64 -9.48 -6.90 0.38
CA GLN A 64 -10.90 -6.68 0.63
C GLN A 64 -11.75 -6.85 -0.64
N ILE A 65 -11.26 -6.39 -1.80
CA ILE A 65 -12.00 -6.54 -3.06
C ILE A 65 -12.08 -8.00 -3.51
N ILE A 66 -10.99 -8.77 -3.38
CA ILE A 66 -10.93 -10.16 -3.89
C ILE A 66 -11.59 -11.15 -2.93
N PHE A 67 -11.39 -10.98 -1.62
CA PHE A 67 -11.81 -11.94 -0.60
C PHE A 67 -13.02 -11.46 0.22
N GLU A 68 -13.56 -10.28 -0.08
CA GLU A 68 -14.71 -9.66 0.61
C GLU A 68 -14.54 -9.54 2.14
N VAL A 69 -13.29 -9.46 2.61
CA VAL A 69 -12.98 -9.30 4.03
C VAL A 69 -13.19 -7.84 4.42
N GLU A 70 -14.35 -7.52 5.01
CA GLU A 70 -14.71 -6.15 5.41
C GLU A 70 -13.66 -5.49 6.32
N PHE A 71 -13.09 -6.26 7.26
CA PHE A 71 -12.05 -5.79 8.19
C PHE A 71 -10.78 -5.28 7.49
N ALA A 72 -10.45 -5.83 6.31
CA ALA A 72 -9.23 -5.47 5.60
C ALA A 72 -9.31 -4.03 5.08
N ARG A 73 -10.50 -3.53 4.72
CA ARG A 73 -10.69 -2.14 4.28
C ARG A 73 -10.50 -1.15 5.42
N ASP A 74 -11.11 -1.40 6.57
CA ASP A 74 -10.98 -0.51 7.73
C ASP A 74 -9.54 -0.46 8.22
N THR A 75 -8.86 -1.61 8.22
CA THR A 75 -7.43 -1.70 8.53
C THR A 75 -6.57 -0.95 7.51
N ALA A 76 -6.87 -1.08 6.22
CA ALA A 76 -6.15 -0.35 5.16
C ALA A 76 -6.27 1.17 5.37
N ILE A 77 -7.48 1.67 5.62
CA ILE A 77 -7.73 3.10 5.86
C ILE A 77 -7.00 3.57 7.12
N ALA A 78 -7.15 2.83 8.22
CA ALA A 78 -6.47 3.16 9.48
C ALA A 78 -4.96 3.19 9.32
N LEU A 79 -4.38 2.21 8.61
CA LEU A 79 -2.95 2.10 8.36
C LEU A 79 -2.41 3.24 7.47
N LEU A 80 -3.16 3.65 6.44
CA LEU A 80 -2.79 4.79 5.60
C LEU A 80 -2.83 6.11 6.37
N VAL A 81 -3.85 6.32 7.20
CA VAL A 81 -3.97 7.51 8.05
C VAL A 81 -2.84 7.55 9.09
N LEU A 82 -2.63 6.46 9.84
CA LEU A 82 -1.55 6.36 10.81
C LEU A 82 -0.17 6.51 10.16
N GLY A 83 0.02 5.92 8.98
CA GLY A 83 1.28 6.04 8.22
C GLY A 83 1.60 7.47 7.85
N ALA A 84 0.62 8.22 7.34
CA ALA A 84 0.78 9.63 6.98
C ALA A 84 1.02 10.52 8.21
N VAL A 85 0.26 10.32 9.29
CA VAL A 85 0.44 11.09 10.53
C VAL A 85 1.81 10.81 11.15
N GLY A 86 2.23 9.54 11.19
CA GLY A 86 3.54 9.14 11.72
C GLY A 86 4.71 9.78 10.97
N THR A 87 4.67 9.80 9.63
CA THR A 87 5.73 10.43 8.84
C THR A 87 5.76 11.95 8.98
N ILE A 88 4.61 12.62 9.12
CA ILE A 88 4.55 14.07 9.39
C ILE A 88 5.18 14.40 10.75
N ILE A 89 4.83 13.67 11.81
CA ILE A 89 5.38 13.89 13.16
C ILE A 89 6.89 13.69 13.14
N PHE A 90 7.36 12.61 12.54
CA PHE A 90 8.79 12.30 12.48
C PHE A 90 9.58 13.35 11.68
N ALA A 91 9.04 13.82 10.55
CA ALA A 91 9.64 14.92 9.79
C ALA A 91 9.68 16.23 10.60
N ARG A 92 8.70 16.47 11.47
CA ARG A 92 8.71 17.62 12.38
C ARG A 92 9.80 17.51 13.44
N LEU A 93 9.98 16.34 14.06
CA LEU A 93 11.00 16.12 15.08
C LEU A 93 12.41 16.37 14.52
N PHE A 94 12.71 15.83 13.33
CA PHE A 94 14.00 16.05 12.67
C PHE A 94 14.30 17.52 12.38
N ARG A 95 13.30 18.29 11.97
CA ARG A 95 13.46 19.74 11.75
C ARG A 95 13.71 20.53 13.04
N MET A 96 13.27 20.01 14.19
CA MET A 96 13.54 20.65 15.48
C MET A 96 14.98 20.36 15.93
N GLU A 97 15.49 19.14 15.72
CA GLU A 97 16.88 18.79 16.05
C GLU A 97 17.93 19.52 15.18
N GLU A 98 17.63 19.83 13.91
CA GLU A 98 18.54 20.62 13.06
C GLU A 98 18.51 22.14 13.34
N GLY A 99 17.53 22.61 14.14
CA GLY A 99 17.30 24.02 14.44
C GLY A 99 17.85 24.51 15.78
N GLU A 100 18.48 23.62 16.56
CA GLU A 100 19.25 23.92 17.78
C GLU A 100 20.77 23.83 17.52
#